data_AF-A0A1F7I699-F1
#
_entry.id   AF-A0A1F7I699-F1
#
_cell.length_a   1.000
_cell.length_b   1.000
_cell.length_c   1.000
_cell.angle_alpha   90.00
_cell.angle_beta   90.00
_cell.angle_gamma   90.00
#
_symmetry.space_group_name_H-M   'P 1'
#
loop_
_entity.id
_entity.type
_entity.pdbx_description
1 polymer ?
#
loop_
_entity_poly.entity_id
_entity_poly.type
_entity_poly.pdbx_seq_one_letter_code
_entity_poly.pdbx_strand_id
1 'polypeptide(L)'
;MLIFITLTLVIGASFLKSGAFLSTLPRAETIDNVTENTYSLPLCPLNLSVYVNELLGNGKEAALVIDDEDADVSLWGLSDTRHMVSGSGRAAIAFNRGQLARYAMYASELAFVPFPEADEVYPEGAATNLKLYYDSSQYDVVKKEIKLCTTRETGQWLCEADTNGNLDIISGIKLGCNMDLDLGWVVRKRKITVQNDATAMNTEPAKFKTCDLNDDSACNTIDLLIVIESYGRRGSNIEGDINNDSRVDALDYTLVIDQL
;
A
#
# COMPACT_ATOMS: atom_id res chain seq x y z
N MET A 1 -18.96 61.40 -32.01
CA MET A 1 -20.29 61.73 -31.44
C MET A 1 -20.35 61.13 -30.05
N LEU A 2 -20.55 62.00 -29.07
CA LEU A 2 -20.75 61.87 -27.61
C LEU A 2 -20.24 60.65 -26.81
N ILE A 3 -19.41 61.04 -25.83
CA ILE A 3 -19.11 60.50 -24.50
C ILE A 3 -20.39 60.35 -23.66
N PHE A 4 -20.49 59.34 -22.78
CA PHE A 4 -20.97 59.53 -21.39
C PHE A 4 -20.43 58.47 -20.42
N ILE A 5 -19.99 58.99 -19.26
CA ILE A 5 -19.38 58.38 -18.08
C ILE A 5 -20.45 58.29 -16.98
N THR A 6 -20.42 57.24 -16.15
CA THR A 6 -20.77 57.21 -14.71
C THR A 6 -20.38 55.81 -14.18
N LEU A 7 -19.37 55.57 -13.35
CA LEU A 7 -19.06 55.99 -11.97
C LEU A 7 -20.25 55.97 -11.01
N THR A 8 -20.30 54.96 -10.12
CA THR A 8 -20.67 55.17 -8.71
C THR A 8 -20.10 54.06 -7.82
N LEU A 9 -19.61 54.53 -6.69
CA LEU A 9 -18.83 53.90 -5.63
C LEU A 9 -19.74 53.79 -4.41
N VAL A 10 -19.74 52.66 -3.68
CA VAL A 10 -20.07 52.66 -2.24
C VAL A 10 -19.23 51.61 -1.52
N ILE A 11 -18.29 52.11 -0.73
CA ILE A 11 -17.64 51.42 0.38
C ILE A 11 -18.60 51.48 1.58
N GLY A 12 -18.71 50.40 2.35
CA GLY A 12 -19.46 50.40 3.60
C GLY A 12 -19.15 49.20 4.47
N ALA A 13 -18.02 49.26 5.18
CA ALA A 13 -17.77 48.46 6.36
C ALA A 13 -18.63 48.99 7.52
N SER A 14 -19.24 48.11 8.32
CA SER A 14 -19.52 48.39 9.74
C SER A 14 -19.84 47.11 10.52
N PHE A 15 -19.14 47.02 11.65
CA PHE A 15 -19.22 46.09 12.76
C PHE A 15 -20.54 46.17 13.55
N LEU A 16 -20.66 45.27 14.55
CA LEU A 16 -21.65 45.16 15.66
C LEU A 16 -22.73 44.11 15.37
N LYS A 17 -23.19 43.25 16.28
CA LYS A 17 -23.06 43.19 17.74
C LYS A 17 -23.49 41.80 18.21
N SER A 18 -22.83 41.30 19.24
CA SER A 18 -23.31 40.26 20.15
C SER A 18 -24.70 40.54 20.73
N GLY A 19 -25.54 39.52 20.90
CA GLY A 19 -26.78 39.63 21.65
C GLY A 19 -27.64 38.36 21.67
N ALA A 20 -27.60 37.67 22.81
CA ALA A 20 -28.46 36.60 23.32
C ALA A 20 -29.74 36.24 22.53
N PHE A 21 -29.85 34.97 22.14
CA PHE A 21 -31.13 34.34 21.79
C PHE A 21 -31.41 33.22 22.80
N LEU A 22 -32.17 33.56 23.84
CA LEU A 22 -32.97 32.61 24.61
C LEU A 22 -34.43 32.97 24.36
N SER A 23 -35.10 32.20 23.51
CA SER A 23 -36.54 32.01 23.62
C SER A 23 -36.89 30.60 23.17
N THR A 24 -37.47 29.88 24.14
CA THR A 24 -38.06 28.57 24.09
C THR A 24 -39.12 28.47 22.98
N LEU A 25 -38.92 27.55 22.04
CA LEU A 25 -40.01 27.00 21.24
C LEU A 25 -40.31 25.59 21.78
N PRO A 26 -41.59 25.24 21.98
CA PRO A 26 -41.97 23.88 22.32
C PRO A 26 -41.66 23.01 21.09
N ARG A 27 -40.64 22.16 21.20
CA ARG A 27 -40.39 21.13 20.20
C ARG A 27 -41.56 20.16 20.28
N ALA A 28 -42.43 20.23 19.28
CA ALA A 28 -43.42 19.21 19.02
C ALA A 28 -42.71 17.85 18.96
N GLU A 29 -43.07 16.96 19.88
CA GLU A 29 -42.79 15.53 19.77
C GLU A 29 -43.53 15.03 18.53
N THR A 30 -42.84 15.10 17.40
CA THR A 30 -43.19 14.27 16.26
C THR A 30 -42.48 12.96 16.57
N ILE A 31 -43.25 12.00 17.09
CA ILE A 31 -42.83 10.60 17.16
C ILE A 31 -42.69 10.17 15.71
N ASP A 32 -41.49 10.35 15.16
CA ASP A 32 -41.10 9.66 13.94
C ASP A 32 -41.09 8.18 14.32
N ASN A 33 -42.17 7.49 13.93
CA ASN A 33 -42.14 6.06 13.70
C ASN A 33 -41.16 5.83 12.54
N VAL A 34 -39.86 5.94 12.85
CA VAL A 34 -38.81 5.29 12.07
C VAL A 34 -39.08 3.82 12.26
N THR A 35 -39.84 3.26 11.33
CA THR A 35 -39.84 1.82 11.10
C THR A 35 -38.42 1.52 10.67
N GLU A 36 -37.61 1.15 11.66
CA GLU A 36 -36.36 0.44 11.51
C GLU A 36 -36.63 -0.83 10.69
N ASN A 37 -36.81 -0.67 9.38
CA ASN A 37 -36.38 -1.68 8.42
C ASN A 37 -34.86 -1.60 8.39
N THR A 38 -34.26 -1.94 9.53
CA THR A 38 -32.86 -2.32 9.63
C THR A 38 -32.80 -3.63 8.86
N TYR A 39 -32.63 -3.53 7.55
CA TYR A 39 -32.18 -4.63 6.72
C TYR A 39 -30.82 -5.02 7.28
N SER A 40 -30.80 -5.89 8.30
CA SER A 40 -29.58 -6.58 8.69
C SER A 40 -29.28 -7.48 7.51
N LEU A 41 -28.42 -7.01 6.62
CA LEU A 41 -27.87 -7.86 5.56
C LEU A 41 -27.38 -9.15 6.23
N PRO A 42 -27.70 -10.33 5.67
CA PRO A 42 -27.24 -11.59 6.23
C PRO A 42 -25.72 -11.53 6.35
N LEU A 43 -25.23 -11.68 7.59
CA LEU A 43 -23.81 -11.69 7.87
C LEU A 43 -23.20 -12.88 7.15
N CYS A 44 -22.29 -12.61 6.22
CA CYS A 44 -21.57 -13.61 5.45
C CYS A 44 -20.08 -13.51 5.77
N PRO A 45 -19.65 -13.94 6.97
CA PRO A 45 -18.32 -13.66 7.45
C PRO A 45 -17.26 -14.52 6.75
N LEU A 46 -16.07 -13.93 6.60
CA LEU A 46 -14.86 -14.57 6.12
C LEU A 46 -13.78 -14.48 7.19
N ASN A 47 -13.22 -15.62 7.57
CA ASN A 47 -12.03 -15.70 8.40
C ASN A 47 -10.83 -16.01 7.50
N LEU A 48 -9.90 -15.07 7.43
CA LEU A 48 -8.77 -15.10 6.51
C LEU A 48 -7.46 -15.16 7.28
N SER A 49 -6.59 -16.08 6.89
CA SER A 49 -5.19 -16.18 7.30
C SER A 49 -4.32 -16.28 6.05
N VAL A 50 -3.36 -15.36 5.92
CA VAL A 50 -2.36 -15.35 4.87
C VAL A 50 -0.98 -15.32 5.51
N TYR A 51 -0.05 -16.13 5.01
CA TYR A 51 1.31 -16.16 5.53
C TYR A 51 2.34 -16.27 4.40
N VAL A 52 3.56 -15.84 4.70
CA VAL A 52 4.74 -16.08 3.86
C VAL A 52 5.80 -16.79 4.70
N ASN A 53 6.32 -17.89 4.16
CA ASN A 53 7.47 -18.59 4.73
C ASN A 53 8.70 -18.41 3.85
N GLU A 54 9.88 -18.42 4.44
CA GLU A 54 11.16 -18.52 3.75
C GLU A 54 11.65 -19.97 3.71
N LEU A 55 12.06 -20.43 2.53
CA LEU A 55 12.79 -21.66 2.32
C LEU A 55 14.28 -21.44 2.59
N LEU A 56 14.73 -21.92 3.75
CA LEU A 56 16.10 -21.82 4.21
C LEU A 56 17.05 -22.71 3.39
N GLY A 57 18.35 -22.44 3.45
CA GLY A 57 19.37 -23.19 2.71
C GLY A 57 19.47 -24.69 3.07
N ASN A 58 18.90 -25.10 4.20
CA ASN A 58 18.79 -26.50 4.62
C ASN A 58 17.51 -27.20 4.13
N GLY A 59 16.69 -26.51 3.33
CA GLY A 59 15.41 -27.01 2.81
C GLY A 59 14.24 -26.93 3.80
N LYS A 60 14.43 -26.38 5.01
CA LYS A 60 13.35 -26.13 5.95
C LYS A 60 12.63 -24.82 5.64
N GLU A 61 11.34 -24.79 5.92
CA GLU A 61 10.51 -23.59 5.84
C GLU A 61 10.38 -22.97 7.23
N ALA A 62 10.54 -21.65 7.31
CA ALA A 62 10.31 -20.86 8.52
C ALA A 62 9.45 -19.65 8.17
N ALA A 63 8.75 -19.06 9.14
CA ALA A 63 8.02 -17.82 8.91
C ALA A 63 8.99 -16.73 8.41
N LEU A 64 8.63 -16.04 7.33
CA LEU A 64 9.45 -14.97 6.81
C LEU A 64 9.47 -13.81 7.80
N VAL A 65 10.68 -13.38 8.15
CA VAL A 65 10.92 -12.21 8.97
C VAL A 65 11.29 -11.02 8.07
N ILE A 66 10.55 -9.92 8.17
CA ILE A 66 10.80 -8.65 7.48
C ILE A 66 11.69 -7.81 8.41
N ASP A 67 12.92 -7.58 7.98
CA ASP A 67 13.97 -6.96 8.80
C ASP A 67 13.73 -5.45 9.03
N ASP A 68 13.14 -4.75 8.05
CA ASP A 68 12.88 -3.31 8.08
C ASP A 68 11.40 -3.02 7.79
N GLU A 69 10.61 -2.78 8.84
CA GLU A 69 9.17 -2.53 8.70
C GLU A 69 8.90 -1.30 7.81
N ASP A 70 9.69 -0.22 7.90
CA ASP A 70 9.40 1.06 7.25
C ASP A 70 9.74 1.08 5.76
N ALA A 71 10.79 0.36 5.34
CA ALA A 71 11.13 0.21 3.93
C ALA A 71 10.20 -0.78 3.18
N ASP A 72 9.72 -1.80 3.88
CA ASP A 72 9.09 -2.97 3.26
C ASP A 72 7.55 -2.95 3.24
N VAL A 73 6.86 -2.07 3.98
CA VAL A 73 5.37 -1.98 3.91
C VAL A 73 4.88 -1.73 2.47
N SER A 74 5.69 -1.04 1.65
CA SER A 74 5.35 -0.77 0.24
C SER A 74 5.59 -1.96 -0.69
N LEU A 75 6.45 -2.90 -0.29
CA LEU A 75 6.87 -4.03 -1.11
C LEU A 75 6.14 -5.32 -0.74
N TRP A 76 5.72 -5.48 0.52
CA TRP A 76 5.09 -6.70 1.02
C TRP A 76 3.61 -6.52 1.35
N GLY A 77 2.79 -7.39 0.78
CA GLY A 77 1.37 -7.43 1.07
C GLY A 77 0.63 -8.36 0.13
N LEU A 78 -0.69 -8.28 0.15
CA LEU A 78 -1.54 -9.04 -0.76
C LEU A 78 -2.59 -8.13 -1.41
N SER A 79 -3.07 -8.51 -2.59
CA SER A 79 -4.30 -7.93 -3.15
C SER A 79 -5.18 -9.02 -3.72
N ASP A 80 -6.46 -8.72 -3.80
CA ASP A 80 -7.45 -9.58 -4.43
C ASP A 80 -7.82 -9.08 -5.83
N THR A 81 -8.71 -9.77 -6.53
CA THR A 81 -9.10 -9.39 -7.90
C THR A 81 -9.68 -7.97 -7.99
N ARG A 82 -10.38 -7.50 -6.96
CA ARG A 82 -10.94 -6.14 -6.91
C ARG A 82 -9.85 -5.06 -6.74
N HIS A 83 -8.79 -5.37 -6.00
CA HIS A 83 -7.67 -4.47 -5.74
C HIS A 83 -6.47 -4.67 -6.68
N MET A 84 -6.48 -5.69 -7.54
CA MET A 84 -5.45 -5.94 -8.55
C MET A 84 -5.52 -4.97 -9.75
N VAL A 85 -6.69 -4.37 -10.01
CA VAL A 85 -6.95 -3.63 -11.26
C VAL A 85 -6.72 -2.12 -11.08
N SER A 86 -5.53 -1.69 -11.49
CA SER A 86 -5.16 -0.37 -12.03
C SER A 86 -5.51 0.92 -11.26
N GLY A 87 -4.47 1.65 -10.85
CA GLY A 87 -4.46 3.11 -10.78
C GLY A 87 -5.25 3.79 -9.65
N SER A 88 -6.02 3.04 -8.86
CA SER A 88 -6.84 3.59 -7.77
C SER A 88 -6.04 4.09 -6.55
N GLY A 89 -4.72 3.91 -6.54
CA GLY A 89 -3.86 4.34 -5.43
C GLY A 89 -4.09 3.58 -4.12
N ARG A 90 -4.99 2.58 -4.08
CA ARG A 90 -5.09 1.65 -2.97
C ARG A 90 -3.92 0.68 -3.04
N ALA A 91 -2.98 0.85 -2.11
CA ALA A 91 -1.81 -0.01 -1.95
C ALA A 91 -2.23 -1.46 -1.66
N ALA A 92 -1.31 -2.40 -1.89
CA ALA A 92 -1.48 -3.77 -1.41
C ALA A 92 -1.90 -3.76 0.07
N ILE A 93 -2.77 -4.69 0.46
CA ILE A 93 -3.13 -4.91 1.85
C ILE A 93 -1.87 -5.36 2.57
N ALA A 94 -1.29 -4.45 3.35
CA ALA A 94 -0.08 -4.71 4.10
C ALA A 94 -0.33 -5.81 5.14
N PHE A 95 0.71 -6.59 5.42
CA PHE A 95 0.69 -7.58 6.48
C PHE A 95 0.42 -6.91 7.83
N ASN A 96 -0.40 -7.55 8.67
CA ASN A 96 -1.16 -6.89 9.73
C ASN A 96 -0.40 -6.69 11.05
N ARG A 97 0.93 -6.45 10.97
CA ARG A 97 1.88 -5.99 12.01
C ARG A 97 2.87 -7.04 12.51
N GLY A 98 4.06 -6.53 12.82
CA GLY A 98 5.23 -7.25 13.32
C GLY A 98 6.20 -7.58 12.19
N GLN A 99 7.40 -8.00 12.56
CA GLN A 99 8.40 -8.48 11.61
C GLN A 99 7.97 -9.75 10.87
N LEU A 100 6.74 -10.27 11.01
CA LEU A 100 6.32 -11.50 10.32
C LEU A 100 5.40 -11.16 9.16
N ALA A 101 5.70 -11.69 7.97
CA ALA A 101 4.87 -11.57 6.78
C ALA A 101 3.58 -12.41 6.91
N ARG A 102 2.64 -11.94 7.72
CA ARG A 102 1.36 -12.59 8.03
C ARG A 102 0.22 -11.59 7.98
N TYR A 103 -0.93 -12.02 7.48
CA TYR A 103 -2.20 -11.31 7.51
C TYR A 103 -3.25 -12.22 8.16
N ALA A 104 -4.03 -11.70 9.10
CA ALA A 104 -5.11 -12.44 9.73
C ALA A 104 -6.28 -11.49 10.03
N MET A 105 -7.47 -11.82 9.56
CA MET A 105 -8.64 -10.99 9.78
C MET A 105 -9.92 -11.81 9.87
N TYR A 106 -10.91 -11.18 10.49
CA TYR A 106 -12.29 -11.61 10.47
C TYR A 106 -13.13 -10.47 9.89
N ALA A 107 -13.76 -10.69 8.75
CA ALA A 107 -14.77 -9.79 8.19
C ALA A 107 -16.17 -10.33 8.46
N SER A 108 -17.12 -9.43 8.70
CA SER A 108 -18.55 -9.75 8.79
C SER A 108 -19.18 -10.04 7.42
N GLU A 109 -18.47 -9.72 6.35
CA GLU A 109 -18.89 -9.84 4.95
C GLU A 109 -17.80 -10.56 4.14
N LEU A 110 -18.12 -10.99 2.91
CA LEU A 110 -17.17 -11.65 2.02
C LEU A 110 -16.23 -10.62 1.39
N ALA A 111 -15.26 -10.16 2.18
CA ALA A 111 -14.27 -9.18 1.76
C ALA A 111 -12.89 -9.50 2.34
N PHE A 112 -11.85 -9.05 1.64
CA PHE A 112 -10.45 -9.17 2.07
C PHE A 112 -9.97 -7.98 2.90
N VAL A 113 -10.88 -7.07 3.26
CA VAL A 113 -10.63 -5.92 4.13
C VAL A 113 -11.65 -5.90 5.27
N PRO A 114 -11.29 -5.39 6.47
CA PRO A 114 -12.14 -5.48 7.66
C PRO A 114 -13.38 -4.57 7.59
N PHE A 115 -13.32 -3.48 6.84
CA PHE A 115 -14.41 -2.52 6.68
C PHE A 115 -14.60 -2.22 5.18
N PRO A 116 -15.19 -3.16 4.43
CA PRO A 116 -15.31 -3.02 2.99
C PRO A 116 -16.32 -1.94 2.59
N GLU A 117 -16.02 -1.25 1.51
CA GLU A 117 -17.00 -0.49 0.74
C GLU A 117 -17.89 -1.44 -0.08
N ALA A 118 -19.02 -0.94 -0.58
CA ALA A 118 -20.02 -1.76 -1.26
C ALA A 118 -19.48 -2.49 -2.51
N ASP A 119 -18.46 -1.94 -3.17
CA ASP A 119 -17.79 -2.53 -4.33
C ASP A 119 -16.62 -3.46 -3.98
N GLU A 120 -16.24 -3.55 -2.70
CA GLU A 120 -15.20 -4.44 -2.17
C GLU A 120 -15.79 -5.77 -1.65
N VAL A 121 -17.09 -5.81 -1.41
CA VAL A 121 -17.81 -7.02 -1.01
C VAL A 121 -18.02 -7.95 -2.20
N TYR A 122 -17.71 -9.22 -2.02
CA TYR A 122 -17.96 -10.26 -3.02
C TYR A 122 -19.35 -10.87 -2.84
N PRO A 123 -20.06 -11.15 -3.94
CA PRO A 123 -21.23 -12.01 -3.86
C PRO A 123 -20.83 -13.44 -3.51
N GLU A 124 -21.70 -14.17 -2.83
CA GLU A 124 -21.47 -15.59 -2.53
C GLU A 124 -21.30 -16.39 -3.84
N GLY A 125 -20.33 -17.31 -3.83
CA GLY A 125 -19.97 -18.13 -4.97
C GLY A 125 -19.10 -17.42 -6.01
N ALA A 126 -18.76 -16.14 -5.82
CA ALA A 126 -17.80 -15.45 -6.68
C ALA A 126 -16.43 -16.12 -6.64
N ALA A 127 -15.78 -16.18 -7.80
CA ALA A 127 -14.38 -16.55 -7.90
C ALA A 127 -13.49 -15.32 -7.73
N THR A 128 -12.39 -15.47 -7.00
CA THR A 128 -11.38 -14.45 -6.85
C THR A 128 -9.98 -15.06 -6.96
N ASN A 129 -9.01 -14.16 -7.14
CA ASN A 129 -7.59 -14.44 -7.14
C ASN A 129 -6.93 -13.59 -6.06
N LEU A 130 -5.89 -14.12 -5.44
CA LEU A 130 -5.02 -13.37 -4.54
C LEU A 130 -3.62 -13.29 -5.12
N LYS A 131 -3.05 -12.09 -5.14
CA LYS A 131 -1.68 -11.83 -5.57
C LYS A 131 -0.82 -11.42 -4.38
N LEU A 132 0.35 -12.03 -4.27
CA LEU A 132 1.41 -11.58 -3.37
C LEU A 132 2.16 -10.38 -3.99
N TYR A 133 2.36 -9.33 -3.20
CA TYR A 133 3.37 -8.31 -3.43
C TYR A 133 4.55 -8.63 -2.53
N TYR A 134 5.74 -8.60 -3.11
CA TYR A 134 6.99 -8.88 -2.42
C TYR A 134 8.16 -8.14 -3.08
N ASP A 135 9.28 -8.04 -2.36
CA ASP A 135 10.54 -7.57 -2.96
C ASP A 135 11.13 -8.62 -3.90
N SER A 136 10.67 -8.58 -5.16
CA SER A 136 11.17 -9.45 -6.24
C SER A 136 12.64 -9.23 -6.61
N SER A 137 13.31 -8.19 -6.08
CA SER A 137 14.75 -8.02 -6.24
C SER A 137 15.54 -8.94 -5.29
N GLN A 138 14.98 -9.21 -4.12
CA GLN A 138 15.62 -10.00 -3.06
C GLN A 138 15.08 -11.43 -2.94
N TYR A 139 13.87 -11.71 -3.42
CA TYR A 139 13.20 -13.00 -3.22
C TYR A 139 12.65 -13.58 -4.51
N ASP A 140 12.58 -14.91 -4.54
CA ASP A 140 11.84 -15.68 -5.56
C ASP A 140 10.72 -16.46 -4.87
N VAL A 141 9.53 -16.51 -5.46
CA VAL A 141 8.46 -17.39 -5.01
C VAL A 141 8.77 -18.81 -5.49
N VAL A 142 8.84 -19.76 -4.56
CA VAL A 142 9.12 -21.18 -4.81
C VAL A 142 7.84 -21.97 -4.99
N LYS A 143 6.83 -21.70 -4.15
CA LYS A 143 5.50 -22.31 -4.23
C LYS A 143 4.45 -21.45 -3.54
N LYS A 144 3.20 -21.75 -3.86
CA LYS A 144 1.98 -21.23 -3.23
C LYS A 144 1.21 -22.41 -2.61
N GLU A 145 0.48 -22.16 -1.54
CA GLU A 145 -0.18 -23.18 -0.74
C GLU A 145 -1.58 -22.72 -0.30
N ILE A 146 -2.53 -23.65 -0.30
CA ILE A 146 -3.85 -23.47 0.34
C ILE A 146 -3.98 -24.58 1.38
N LYS A 147 -4.00 -24.21 2.66
CA LYS A 147 -4.13 -25.13 3.80
C LYS A 147 -5.59 -25.37 4.17
N LEU A 148 -6.40 -24.32 4.10
CA LEU A 148 -7.81 -24.36 4.44
C LEU A 148 -8.60 -23.52 3.46
N CYS A 149 -9.69 -24.07 2.93
CA CYS A 149 -10.59 -23.37 2.03
C CYS A 149 -11.97 -24.02 2.09
N THR A 150 -12.61 -23.89 3.25
CA THR A 150 -13.85 -24.61 3.56
C THR A 150 -14.89 -23.70 4.19
N THR A 151 -16.17 -24.03 4.01
CA THR A 151 -17.24 -23.43 4.83
C THR A 151 -17.26 -24.06 6.23
N ARG A 152 -17.41 -23.25 7.28
CA ARG A 152 -17.41 -23.72 8.68
C ARG A 152 -18.56 -24.66 9.00
N GLU A 153 -19.71 -24.45 8.38
CA GLU A 153 -20.92 -25.23 8.69
C GLU A 153 -20.93 -26.60 8.02
N THR A 154 -20.56 -26.66 6.74
CA THR A 154 -20.69 -27.89 5.95
C THR A 154 -19.36 -28.61 5.74
N GLY A 155 -18.23 -27.93 5.97
CA GLY A 155 -16.90 -28.45 5.65
C GLY A 155 -16.64 -28.59 4.15
N GLN A 156 -17.55 -28.09 3.29
CA GLN A 156 -17.37 -28.15 1.84
C GLN A 156 -16.12 -27.39 1.42
N TRP A 157 -15.25 -28.07 0.66
CA TRP A 157 -14.07 -27.47 0.03
C TRP A 157 -14.49 -26.56 -1.13
N LEU A 158 -13.96 -25.34 -1.15
CA LEU A 158 -14.35 -24.28 -2.09
C LEU A 158 -13.26 -23.90 -3.11
N CYS A 159 -12.01 -24.30 -2.89
CA CYS A 159 -10.91 -23.91 -3.78
C CYS A 159 -10.73 -24.94 -4.90
N GLU A 160 -10.60 -24.47 -6.13
CA GLU A 160 -10.29 -25.33 -7.25
C GLU A 160 -8.78 -25.56 -7.37
N ALA A 161 -8.39 -26.54 -8.19
CA ALA A 161 -6.98 -26.73 -8.51
C ALA A 161 -6.46 -25.49 -9.24
N ASP A 162 -5.44 -24.86 -8.69
CA ASP A 162 -4.85 -23.68 -9.30
C ASP A 162 -4.10 -24.06 -10.58
N THR A 163 -4.67 -23.67 -11.72
CA THR A 163 -4.08 -23.91 -13.05
C THR A 163 -3.15 -22.77 -13.50
N ASN A 164 -3.03 -21.71 -12.69
CA ASN A 164 -2.20 -20.57 -13.03
C ASN A 164 -0.72 -20.90 -12.77
N GLY A 165 0.08 -20.87 -13.83
CA GLY A 165 1.53 -21.04 -13.75
C GLY A 165 2.27 -19.90 -13.05
N ASN A 166 1.60 -18.76 -12.80
CA ASN A 166 2.16 -17.68 -12.02
C ASN A 166 2.13 -18.04 -10.52
N LEU A 167 3.31 -18.15 -9.91
CA LEU A 167 3.48 -18.51 -8.50
C LEU A 167 3.07 -17.40 -7.55
N ASP A 168 3.05 -16.15 -8.01
CA ASP A 168 2.68 -14.99 -7.20
C ASP A 168 1.16 -14.89 -7.00
N ILE A 169 0.38 -15.63 -7.81
CA ILE A 169 -1.09 -15.54 -7.84
C ILE A 169 -1.68 -16.89 -7.46
N ILE A 170 -2.53 -16.91 -6.44
CA ILE A 170 -3.42 -18.01 -6.14
C ILE A 170 -4.75 -17.75 -6.85
N SER A 171 -5.16 -18.66 -7.74
CA SER A 171 -6.41 -18.53 -8.51
C SER A 171 -7.47 -19.55 -8.11
N GLY A 172 -8.72 -19.31 -8.50
CA GLY A 172 -9.81 -20.28 -8.33
C GLY A 172 -10.35 -20.38 -6.89
N ILE A 173 -10.24 -19.31 -6.11
CA ILE A 173 -10.83 -19.25 -4.77
C ILE A 173 -12.30 -18.89 -4.92
N LYS A 174 -13.20 -19.84 -4.68
CA LYS A 174 -14.64 -19.57 -4.62
C LYS A 174 -15.03 -19.12 -3.22
N LEU A 175 -15.59 -17.93 -3.10
CA LEU A 175 -15.97 -17.39 -1.79
C LEU A 175 -17.33 -17.93 -1.35
N GLY A 176 -17.44 -18.30 -0.08
CA GLY A 176 -18.68 -18.80 0.53
C GLY A 176 -18.91 -18.16 1.88
N CYS A 177 -20.18 -17.99 2.29
CA CYS A 177 -20.48 -17.48 3.63
C CYS A 177 -19.93 -18.43 4.71
N ASN A 178 -19.52 -17.87 5.86
CA ASN A 178 -18.90 -18.63 6.95
C ASN A 178 -17.62 -19.39 6.54
N MET A 179 -16.87 -18.89 5.57
CA MET A 179 -15.65 -19.52 5.09
C MET A 179 -14.45 -19.28 6.02
N ASP A 180 -13.65 -20.33 6.21
CA ASP A 180 -12.27 -20.22 6.69
C ASP A 180 -11.31 -20.42 5.51
N LEU A 181 -10.41 -19.45 5.33
CA LEU A 181 -9.40 -19.43 4.27
C LEU A 181 -8.01 -19.26 4.90
N ASP A 182 -7.16 -20.28 4.78
CA ASP A 182 -5.75 -20.25 5.19
C ASP A 182 -4.87 -20.62 4.00
N LEU A 183 -4.03 -19.68 3.58
CA LEU A 183 -3.18 -19.81 2.40
C LEU A 183 -1.87 -19.06 2.58
N GLY A 184 -0.92 -19.34 1.69
CA GLY A 184 0.35 -18.63 1.77
C GLY A 184 1.31 -18.93 0.63
N TRP A 185 2.47 -18.33 0.74
CA TRP A 185 3.57 -18.49 -0.19
C TRP A 185 4.83 -18.93 0.52
N VAL A 186 5.67 -19.66 -0.21
CA VAL A 186 7.02 -19.96 0.22
C VAL A 186 7.97 -19.27 -0.73
N VAL A 187 8.77 -18.36 -0.17
CA VAL A 187 9.79 -17.60 -0.89
C VAL A 187 11.17 -18.14 -0.59
N ARG A 188 12.15 -17.79 -1.41
CA ARG A 188 13.56 -18.05 -1.18
C ARG A 188 14.32 -16.76 -1.42
N LYS A 189 15.21 -16.39 -0.49
CA LYS A 189 16.14 -15.28 -0.72
C LYS A 189 17.01 -15.59 -1.92
N ARG A 190 17.03 -14.69 -2.90
CA ARG A 190 17.95 -14.75 -4.03
C ARG A 190 19.35 -14.76 -3.46
N LYS A 191 20.14 -15.75 -3.89
CA LYS A 191 21.58 -15.62 -3.75
C LYS A 191 21.94 -14.45 -4.65
N ILE A 192 22.22 -13.29 -4.05
CA ILE A 192 23.00 -12.26 -4.73
C ILE A 192 24.32 -12.97 -5.01
N THR A 193 24.40 -13.58 -6.18
CA THR A 193 25.68 -13.90 -6.76
C THR A 193 26.18 -12.51 -7.08
N VAL A 194 26.92 -11.92 -6.14
CA VAL A 194 27.93 -10.95 -6.52
C VAL A 194 28.72 -11.76 -7.53
N GLN A 195 28.47 -11.51 -8.82
CA GLN A 195 29.42 -11.89 -9.82
C GLN A 195 30.66 -11.16 -9.35
N ASN A 196 31.51 -11.88 -8.65
CA ASN A 196 32.92 -11.62 -8.65
C ASN A 196 33.34 -11.88 -10.10
N ASP A 197 32.90 -10.99 -11.00
CA ASP A 197 33.70 -10.60 -12.13
C ASP A 197 34.94 -9.97 -11.50
N ALA A 198 35.83 -10.86 -11.08
CA ALA A 198 37.23 -10.61 -10.85
C ALA A 198 37.94 -10.22 -12.17
N THR A 199 37.19 -9.86 -13.21
CA THR A 199 37.61 -8.95 -14.26
C THR A 199 37.48 -7.52 -13.77
N ALA A 200 38.51 -7.11 -13.03
CA ALA A 200 38.85 -5.72 -12.75
C ALA A 200 37.72 -4.87 -12.15
N MET A 201 37.53 -5.01 -10.83
CA MET A 201 37.33 -3.84 -9.99
C MET A 201 38.61 -2.98 -10.13
N ASN A 202 38.70 -2.24 -11.23
CA ASN A 202 39.32 -0.94 -11.17
C ASN A 202 38.51 -0.23 -10.10
N THR A 203 39.10 -0.09 -8.92
CA THR A 203 38.75 0.92 -7.95
C THR A 203 38.93 2.28 -8.64
N GLU A 204 38.09 2.62 -9.61
CA GLU A 204 37.75 4.00 -9.81
C GLU A 204 36.99 4.40 -8.54
N PRO A 205 37.44 5.44 -7.82
CA PRO A 205 36.67 5.96 -6.69
C PRO A 205 35.25 6.25 -7.19
N ALA A 206 34.26 5.94 -6.36
CA ALA A 206 32.87 6.29 -6.65
C ALA A 206 32.85 7.77 -7.07
N LYS A 207 32.44 8.01 -8.32
CA LYS A 207 32.32 9.37 -8.86
C LYS A 207 31.01 9.94 -8.35
N PHE A 208 31.09 10.53 -7.17
CA PHE A 208 30.03 11.39 -6.66
C PHE A 208 29.95 12.63 -7.54
N LYS A 209 28.73 13.10 -7.78
CA LYS A 209 28.56 14.48 -8.27
C LYS A 209 29.09 15.45 -7.22
N THR A 210 29.48 16.63 -7.69
CA THR A 210 29.75 17.76 -6.81
C THR A 210 28.48 18.08 -6.00
N CYS A 211 28.65 18.50 -4.75
CA CYS A 211 27.53 19.02 -3.95
C CYS A 211 26.98 20.36 -4.48
N ASP A 212 27.74 21.07 -5.31
CA ASP A 212 27.29 22.25 -6.06
C ASP A 212 26.43 21.75 -7.23
N LEU A 213 25.13 21.75 -7.02
CA LEU A 213 24.12 21.27 -7.97
C LEU A 213 23.50 22.41 -8.78
N ASN A 214 23.66 23.66 -8.34
CA ASN A 214 23.13 24.84 -9.01
C ASN A 214 24.21 25.65 -9.77
N ASP A 215 25.44 25.14 -9.83
CA ASP A 215 26.62 25.73 -10.44
C ASP A 215 26.96 27.13 -9.87
N ASP A 216 26.69 27.38 -8.58
CA ASP A 216 26.97 28.66 -7.90
C ASP A 216 28.35 28.75 -7.24
N SER A 217 29.17 27.70 -7.40
CA SER A 217 30.50 27.54 -6.81
C SER A 217 30.51 27.40 -5.28
N ALA A 218 29.38 27.12 -4.66
CA ALA A 218 29.27 26.80 -3.25
C ALA A 218 28.41 25.55 -3.04
N CYS A 219 28.69 24.81 -1.99
CA CYS A 219 27.80 23.78 -1.49
C CYS A 219 27.05 24.34 -0.30
N ASN A 220 25.77 24.58 -0.46
CA ASN A 220 24.97 25.26 0.54
C ASN A 220 23.54 24.68 0.61
N THR A 221 22.69 25.32 1.42
CA THR A 221 21.31 24.86 1.61
C THR A 221 20.46 24.88 0.33
N ILE A 222 20.86 25.61 -0.71
CA ILE A 222 20.18 25.64 -2.00
C ILE A 222 20.40 24.32 -2.75
N ASP A 223 21.60 23.76 -2.72
CA ASP A 223 21.88 22.45 -3.33
C ASP A 223 21.12 21.33 -2.62
N LEU A 224 21.05 21.41 -1.29
CA LEU A 224 20.26 20.48 -0.49
C LEU A 224 18.77 20.50 -0.90
N LEU A 225 18.24 21.67 -1.25
CA LEU A 225 16.85 21.81 -1.71
C LEU A 225 16.62 21.04 -3.02
N ILE A 226 17.58 21.04 -3.95
CA ILE A 226 17.49 20.30 -5.22
C ILE A 226 17.38 18.78 -4.97
N VAL A 227 18.13 18.26 -4.00
CA VAL A 227 18.03 16.85 -3.58
C VAL A 227 16.66 16.56 -2.96
N ILE A 228 16.18 17.43 -2.06
CA ILE A 228 14.86 17.28 -1.42
C ILE A 228 13.73 17.31 -2.46
N GLU A 229 13.77 18.23 -3.41
CA GLU A 229 12.77 18.31 -4.50
C GLU A 229 12.80 17.08 -5.41
N SER A 230 13.94 16.39 -5.48
CA SER A 230 14.10 15.16 -6.26
C SER A 230 13.86 13.89 -5.45
N TYR A 231 13.56 13.97 -4.15
CA TYR A 231 13.44 12.81 -3.27
C TYR A 231 12.40 11.80 -3.77
N GLY A 232 12.79 10.53 -3.85
CA GLY A 232 11.96 9.43 -4.34
C GLY A 232 11.88 9.32 -5.88
N ARG A 233 12.50 10.24 -6.65
CA ARG A 233 12.62 10.09 -8.10
C ARG A 233 13.55 8.93 -8.44
N ARG A 234 13.30 8.29 -9.59
CA ARG A 234 14.06 7.14 -10.11
C ARG A 234 14.34 7.29 -11.60
N GLY A 235 15.49 6.77 -12.05
CA GLY A 235 15.94 6.84 -13.45
C GLY A 235 17.31 7.50 -13.59
N SER A 236 17.77 7.64 -14.83
CA SER A 236 19.06 8.27 -15.15
C SER A 236 18.96 9.80 -15.23
N ASN A 237 20.06 10.50 -14.96
CA ASN A 237 20.19 11.96 -15.10
C ASN A 237 19.26 12.76 -14.18
N ILE A 238 19.01 12.27 -12.97
CA ILE A 238 18.36 13.06 -11.92
C ILE A 238 19.44 13.91 -11.28
N GLU A 239 19.19 15.20 -11.14
CA GLU A 239 20.15 16.15 -10.60
C GLU A 239 20.55 15.79 -9.16
N GLY A 240 19.56 15.53 -8.31
CA GLY A 240 19.73 15.15 -6.90
C GLY A 240 20.21 13.71 -6.64
N ASP A 241 20.50 12.91 -7.67
CA ASP A 241 21.14 11.58 -7.51
C ASP A 241 22.66 11.78 -7.44
N ILE A 242 23.19 11.94 -6.22
CA ILE A 242 24.58 12.35 -5.96
C ILE A 242 25.52 11.16 -6.15
N ASN A 243 25.09 9.97 -5.75
CA ASN A 243 25.89 8.75 -5.84
C ASN A 243 25.74 8.01 -7.19
N ASN A 244 24.90 8.52 -8.09
CA ASN A 244 24.58 7.96 -9.40
C ASN A 244 24.04 6.52 -9.35
N ASP A 245 23.26 6.17 -8.32
CA ASP A 245 22.64 4.85 -8.16
C ASP A 245 21.22 4.76 -8.76
N SER A 246 20.82 5.77 -9.55
CA SER A 246 19.55 5.88 -10.29
C SER A 246 18.30 6.05 -9.42
N ARG A 247 18.47 6.47 -8.17
CA ARG A 247 17.41 6.89 -7.26
C ARG A 247 17.88 8.10 -6.45
N VAL A 248 16.94 8.82 -5.86
CA VAL A 248 17.24 9.88 -4.89
C VAL A 248 16.63 9.49 -3.57
N ASP A 249 17.46 9.24 -2.57
CA ASP A 249 17.01 8.84 -1.24
C ASP A 249 17.80 9.52 -0.11
N ALA A 250 17.65 9.02 1.12
CA ALA A 250 18.29 9.59 2.30
C ALA A 250 19.83 9.56 2.24
N LEU A 251 20.41 8.68 1.43
CA LEU A 251 21.86 8.62 1.22
C LEU A 251 22.35 9.86 0.46
N ASP A 252 21.67 10.28 -0.60
CA ASP A 252 22.01 11.49 -1.36
C ASP A 252 21.96 12.75 -0.51
N TYR A 253 20.93 12.83 0.34
CA TYR A 253 20.78 13.90 1.33
C TYR A 253 21.99 13.98 2.28
N THR A 254 22.44 12.82 2.76
CA THR A 254 23.59 12.74 3.68
C THR A 254 24.89 13.16 2.99
N LEU A 255 25.05 12.83 1.71
CA LEU A 255 26.24 13.18 0.93
C LEU A 255 26.38 14.68 0.67
N VAL A 256 25.28 15.41 0.51
CA VAL A 256 25.31 16.87 0.43
C VAL A 256 25.64 17.48 1.79
N ILE A 257 25.00 17.00 2.87
CA ILE A 257 25.23 17.53 4.22
C ILE A 257 26.67 17.36 4.69
N ASP A 258 27.34 16.25 4.35
CA ASP A 258 28.74 16.03 4.69
C ASP A 258 29.69 17.07 4.06
N GLN A 259 29.21 17.78 3.02
CA GLN A 259 29.98 18.76 2.26
C GLN A 259 29.54 20.22 2.51
N LEU A 260 28.54 20.46 3.37
CA LEU A 260 28.13 21.78 3.86
C LEU A 260 29.07 22.30 4.96
#